data_AF-A0A5E5PBM2-F1
#
_entry.id   AF-A0A5E5PBM2-F1
#
_cell.length_a   1.000
_cell.length_b   1.000
_cell.length_c   1.000
_cell.angle_alpha   90.00
_cell.angle_beta   90.00
_cell.angle_gamma   90.00
#
_symmetry.space_group_name_H-M   'P 1'
#
loop_
_entity.id
_entity.type
_entity.pdbx_description
1 polymer ?
#
loop_
_entity_poly.entity_id
_entity_poly.type
_entity_poly.pdbx_seq_one_letter_code
_entity_poly.pdbx_strand_id
1 'polypeptide(L)'
;MARPSKNIAADALPGEIAFVRSAIWHNGNRRVAALISAATTDTALLPEGAIALVSVTAFPPGAPSRILIDVPLYARAPAEGVFPAAWLKRG
;
A
#
# COMPACT_ATOMS: atom_id res chain seq x y z
N MET A 1 -23.52 11.74 5.34
CA MET A 1 -23.24 10.45 6.03
C MET A 1 -22.18 9.71 5.23
N ALA A 2 -20.95 9.66 5.74
CA ALA A 2 -19.88 8.86 5.14
C ALA A 2 -20.25 7.38 5.29
N ARG A 3 -20.28 6.65 4.17
CA ARG A 3 -20.51 5.20 4.16
C ARG A 3 -19.40 4.55 4.99
N PRO A 4 -19.69 3.69 5.98
CA PRO A 4 -18.63 3.02 6.73
C PRO A 4 -17.77 2.24 5.73
N SER A 5 -16.47 2.58 5.69
CA SER A 5 -15.48 1.81 4.97
C SER A 5 -15.58 0.38 5.48
N LYS A 6 -15.85 -0.59 4.58
CA LYS A 6 -15.73 -2.02 4.90
C LYS A 6 -14.42 -2.19 5.67
N ASN A 7 -14.50 -2.55 6.96
CA ASN A 7 -13.31 -2.93 7.71
C ASN A 7 -12.70 -4.11 6.98
N ILE A 8 -11.58 -3.88 6.30
CA ILE A 8 -10.81 -4.95 5.70
C ILE A 8 -10.07 -5.60 6.86
N ALA A 9 -10.39 -6.87 7.16
CA ALA A 9 -9.63 -7.62 8.15
C ALA A 9 -8.18 -7.73 7.69
N ALA A 10 -7.22 -7.46 8.59
CA ALA A 10 -5.79 -7.51 8.29
C ALA A 10 -5.39 -8.84 7.64
N ASP A 11 -5.97 -9.95 8.11
CA ASP A 11 -5.71 -11.30 7.62
C ASP A 11 -6.16 -11.55 6.17
N ALA A 12 -6.99 -10.67 5.60
CA ALA A 12 -7.46 -10.78 4.21
C ALA A 12 -6.55 -10.05 3.22
N LEU A 13 -5.52 -9.33 3.67
CA LEU A 13 -4.63 -8.54 2.84
C LEU A 13 -3.40 -9.29 2.30
N PRO A 14 -2.74 -10.19 3.07
CA PRO A 14 -1.63 -10.98 2.53
C PRO A 14 -2.00 -11.76 1.28
N GLY A 15 -1.13 -11.72 0.26
CA GLY A 15 -1.35 -12.35 -1.05
C GLY A 15 -2.06 -11.47 -2.07
N GLU A 16 -2.68 -10.36 -1.67
CA GLU A 16 -3.27 -9.39 -2.60
C GLU A 16 -2.22 -8.54 -3.31
N ILE A 17 -2.59 -8.02 -4.49
CA ILE A 17 -1.75 -7.10 -5.27
C ILE A 17 -2.19 -5.66 -5.00
N ALA A 18 -1.25 -4.85 -4.52
CA ALA A 18 -1.42 -3.42 -4.38
C ALA A 18 -0.60 -2.67 -5.44
N PHE A 19 -1.11 -1.52 -5.87
CA PHE A 19 -0.27 -0.49 -6.47
C PHE A 19 0.36 0.33 -5.37
N VAL A 20 1.66 0.61 -5.51
CA VAL A 20 2.44 1.36 -4.54
C VAL A 20 3.12 2.52 -5.22
N ARG A 21 3.03 3.69 -4.58
CA ARG A 21 3.84 4.86 -4.88
C ARG A 21 4.81 5.07 -3.73
N SER A 22 6.11 5.09 -4.03
CA SER A 22 7.17 5.26 -3.03
C SER A 22 8.33 6.04 -3.64
N ALA A 23 8.96 6.92 -2.86
CA ALA A 23 10.18 7.62 -3.29
C ALA A 23 11.33 6.63 -3.60
N ILE A 24 11.29 5.43 -3.02
CA ILE A 24 12.28 4.38 -3.26
C ILE A 24 12.14 3.78 -4.67
N TRP A 25 10.93 3.76 -5.24
CA TRP A 25 10.66 3.14 -6.54
C TRP A 25 10.27 4.18 -7.58
N HIS A 26 11.10 4.33 -8.62
CA HIS A 26 10.92 5.33 -9.67
C HIS A 26 10.68 6.75 -9.11
N ASN A 27 11.25 7.10 -7.95
CA ASN A 27 11.08 8.38 -7.26
C ASN A 27 9.61 8.77 -7.03
N GLY A 28 8.70 7.79 -6.89
CA GLY A 28 7.27 8.05 -6.73
C GLY A 28 6.53 8.48 -8.02
N ASN A 29 7.23 8.64 -9.14
CA ASN A 29 6.63 9.08 -10.40
C ASN A 29 5.72 8.02 -11.04
N ARG A 30 5.93 6.74 -10.72
CA ARG A 30 5.13 5.64 -11.25
C ARG A 30 4.63 4.77 -10.12
N ARG A 31 3.39 4.28 -10.29
CA ARG A 31 2.86 3.21 -9.43
C ARG A 31 3.51 1.89 -9.82
N VAL A 32 3.96 1.14 -8.83
CA VAL A 32 4.56 -0.19 -8.99
C VAL A 32 3.59 -1.21 -8.40
N ALA A 33 3.36 -2.32 -9.09
CA ALA A 33 2.61 -3.42 -8.52
C ALA A 33 3.48 -4.17 -7.50
N ALA A 34 2.94 -4.42 -6.32
CA ALA A 34 3.61 -5.12 -5.24
C ALA A 34 2.68 -6.15 -4.60
N LEU A 35 3.25 -7.24 -4.10
CA LEU A 35 2.56 -8.26 -3.34
C LEU A 35 2.53 -7.83 -1.87
N ILE A 36 1.35 -7.88 -1.23
CA ILE A 36 1.25 -7.69 0.21
C ILE A 36 1.67 -8.98 0.90
N SER A 37 2.66 -8.90 1.79
CA SER A 37 3.18 -10.05 2.56
C SER A 37 2.71 -10.05 4.01
N ALA A 38 2.41 -8.87 4.57
CA ALA A 38 1.87 -8.71 5.91
C ALA A 38 1.02 -7.44 5.99
N ALA A 39 0.12 -7.38 6.97
CA ALA A 39 -0.69 -6.20 7.23
C ALA A 39 -0.97 -6.05 8.73
N THR A 40 -1.10 -4.80 9.17
CA THR A 40 -1.65 -4.45 10.48
C THR A 40 -2.69 -3.36 10.32
N THR A 41 -3.75 -3.44 11.11
CA THR A 41 -4.82 -2.43 11.21
C THR A 41 -4.77 -1.68 12.54
N ASP A 42 -3.63 -1.76 13.26
CA ASP A 42 -3.43 -1.00 14.49
C ASP A 42 -3.47 0.50 14.20
N THR A 43 -4.52 1.16 14.68
CA THR A 43 -4.80 2.57 14.42
C THR A 43 -3.73 3.51 14.97
N ALA A 44 -2.92 3.07 15.95
CA ALA A 44 -1.79 3.84 16.46
C ALA A 44 -0.67 4.00 15.43
N LEU A 45 -0.60 3.11 14.43
CA LEU A 45 0.43 3.10 13.39
C LEU A 45 -0.04 3.71 12.07
N LEU A 46 -1.33 4.07 11.95
CA LEU A 46 -1.93 4.49 10.69
C LEU A 46 -1.89 6.01 10.53
N PRO A 47 -1.35 6.53 9.41
CA PRO A 47 -1.56 7.92 9.03
C PRO A 47 -3.04 8.15 8.66
N GLU A 48 -3.45 9.42 8.68
CA GLU A 48 -4.85 9.81 8.43
C GLU A 48 -5.36 9.26 7.09
N GLY A 49 -6.55 8.64 7.12
CA GLY A 49 -7.22 8.06 5.95
C GLY A 49 -6.67 6.71 5.47
N ALA A 50 -5.58 6.21 6.06
CA ALA A 50 -5.11 4.85 5.80
C ALA A 50 -6.03 3.81 6.47
N ILE A 51 -6.22 2.67 5.81
CA ILE A 51 -7.06 1.56 6.30
C ILE A 51 -6.24 0.43 6.89
N ALA A 52 -4.94 0.37 6.57
CA ALA A 52 -3.97 -0.57 7.12
C ALA A 52 -2.55 -0.05 6.86
N LEU A 53 -1.57 -0.59 7.58
CA LEU A 53 -0.16 -0.53 7.24
C LEU A 53 0.22 -1.90 6.69
N VAL A 54 0.78 -1.94 5.48
CA VAL A 54 1.08 -3.19 4.79
C VAL A 54 2.56 -3.31 4.46
N SER A 55 3.14 -4.48 4.72
CA SER A 55 4.44 -4.84 4.19
C SER A 55 4.26 -5.31 2.76
N VAL A 56 4.95 -4.66 1.83
CA VAL A 56 4.85 -4.95 0.40
C VAL A 56 6.19 -5.37 -0.16
N THR A 57 6.17 -6.38 -1.02
CA THR A 57 7.32 -6.79 -1.82
C THR A 57 7.07 -6.42 -3.27
N ALA A 58 7.88 -5.50 -3.81
CA ALA A 58 7.78 -5.08 -5.21
C ALA A 58 8.91 -5.69 -6.07
N PHE A 59 8.62 -5.77 -7.37
CA PHE A 59 9.57 -6.13 -8.42
C PHE A 59 9.68 -4.96 -9.41
N PRO A 60 10.39 -3.87 -9.06
CA PRO A 60 10.57 -2.76 -9.99
C PRO A 60 11.35 -3.23 -11.22
N PRO A 61 10.92 -2.86 -12.45
CA PRO A 61 11.71 -3.14 -13.64
C PRO A 61 13.13 -2.58 -13.51
N GLY A 62 14.14 -3.42 -13.74
CA GLY A 62 15.55 -3.05 -13.65
C GLY A 62 16.16 -3.05 -12.24
N ALA A 63 15.40 -3.38 -11.20
CA ALA A 63 15.95 -3.56 -9.86
C ALA A 63 16.51 -4.99 -9.69
N PRO A 64 17.76 -5.16 -9.22
CA PRO A 64 18.39 -6.47 -9.07
C PRO A 64 17.84 -7.29 -7.88
N SER A 65 17.15 -6.65 -6.94
CA SER A 65 16.66 -7.27 -5.71
C SER A 65 15.21 -6.91 -5.40
N ARG A 66 14.54 -7.82 -4.67
CA ARG A 66 13.23 -7.59 -4.07
C ARG A 66 13.39 -6.61 -2.93
N ILE A 67 12.61 -5.53 -2.95
CA ILE A 67 12.58 -4.55 -1.86
C ILE A 67 11.30 -4.79 -1.07
N LEU A 68 11.45 -4.95 0.25
CA LEU A 68 10.35 -5.01 1.20
C LEU A 68 10.28 -3.69 1.96
N ILE A 69 9.12 -3.06 1.95
CA ILE A 69 8.86 -1.82 2.70
C ILE A 69 7.46 -1.86 3.31
N ASP A 70 7.30 -1.17 4.42
CA ASP A 70 5.99 -0.91 5.02
C ASP A 70 5.42 0.38 4.45
N VAL A 71 4.17 0.32 4.00
CA VAL A 71 3.47 1.44 3.36
C VAL A 71 2.03 1.52 3.84
N PRO A 72 1.49 2.73 4.04
CA PRO A 72 0.08 2.89 4.36
C PRO A 72 -0.78 2.48 3.16
N LEU A 73 -1.75 1.61 3.41
CA LEU A 73 -2.76 1.20 2.45
C LEU A 73 -3.97 2.14 2.56
N TYR A 74 -4.41 2.65 1.42
CA TYR A 74 -5.59 3.48 1.29
C TYR A 74 -6.65 2.73 0.47
N ALA A 75 -7.93 3.08 0.68
CA ALA A 75 -9.04 2.48 -0.05
C ALA A 75 -8.99 2.76 -1.57
N ARG A 76 -8.31 3.83 -1.98
CA ARG A 76 -8.16 4.30 -3.37
C ARG A 76 -6.79 4.94 -3.55
N ALA A 77 -6.40 5.18 -4.80
CA ALA A 77 -5.19 5.95 -5.09
C ALA A 77 -5.25 7.34 -4.42
N PRO A 78 -4.29 7.70 -3.56
CA PRO A 78 -4.22 9.03 -2.98
C PRO A 78 -3.63 10.03 -3.97
N ALA A 79 -3.67 11.33 -3.60
CA ALA A 79 -3.14 12.43 -4.41
C ALA A 79 -1.66 12.21 -4.79
N GLU A 80 -1.21 12.81 -5.89
CA GLU A 80 0.12 12.57 -6.47
C GLU A 80 1.30 12.86 -5.52
N GLY A 81 1.12 13.76 -4.54
CA GLY A 81 2.12 14.08 -3.52
C GLY A 81 2.12 13.20 -2.27
N VAL A 82 1.21 12.23 -2.14
CA VAL A 82 1.17 11.35 -0.96
C VAL A 82 2.03 10.12 -1.23
N PHE A 83 3.18 10.05 -0.56
CA PHE A 83 4.07 8.90 -0.58
C PHE A 83 4.83 8.77 0.75
N PRO A 84 5.13 7.54 1.20
CA PRO A 84 4.75 6.28 0.57
C PRO A 84 3.25 5.99 0.70
N ALA A 85 2.65 5.34 -0.30
CA ALA A 85 1.25 4.98 -0.29
C ALA A 85 0.95 3.75 -1.15
N ALA A 86 0.01 2.92 -0.70
CA ALA A 86 -0.49 1.77 -1.44
C ALA A 86 -2.02 1.81 -1.58
N TRP A 87 -2.55 1.17 -2.62
CA TRP A 87 -3.98 0.89 -2.77
C TRP A 87 -4.18 -0.41 -3.56
N LEU A 88 -5.25 -1.14 -3.27
CA LEU A 88 -5.50 -2.44 -3.91
C LEU A 88 -5.74 -2.27 -5.41
N LYS A 89 -5.21 -3.18 -6.23
CA LYS A 89 -5.43 -3.17 -7.69
C LYS A 89 -6.91 -3.35 -8.08
N ARG A 90 -7.70 -3.98 -7.20
CA ARG A 90 -9.13 -4.27 -7.39
C ARG A 90 -10.05 -3.12 -6.92
N GLY A 91 -9.48 -2.03 -6.37
CA GLY A 91 -10.21 -0.86 -5.87
C GLY A 91 -10.40 0.24 -6.90
#